data_AF-A0A4Y2G0E7-F1
#
_entry.id   AF-A0A4Y2G0E7-F1
#
_cell.length_a   1.000
_cell.length_b   1.000
_cell.length_c   1.000
_cell.angle_alpha   90.00
_cell.angle_beta   90.00
_cell.angle_gamma   90.00
#
_symmetry.space_group_name_H-M   'P 1'
#
loop_
_entity.id
_entity.type
_entity.pdbx_description
1 polymer ?
#
loop_
_entity_poly.entity_id
_entity_poly.type
_entity_poly.pdbx_seq_one_letter_code
_entity_poly.pdbx_strand_id
1 'polypeptide(L)'
;MFIILEILLLAVFVFAEEEDNSLSPGNVKKVLCEEDYAEISELAMECFETVDHSFYQDTKDCFSDVEGETTEDLKNYYCSHEVEQLEREEECATKWLEENDRGEDIMKMKKEIALCVIDKMNSEEKRK
;
A
#
# COMPACT_ATOMS: atom_id res chain seq x y z
N MET A 1 -16.39 -15.14 -14.42
CA MET A 1 -15.32 -16.08 -14.01
C MET A 1 -14.01 -15.62 -14.63
N PHE A 2 -13.53 -14.46 -14.20
CA PHE A 2 -12.27 -13.80 -14.63
C PHE A 2 -11.62 -13.09 -13.43
N ILE A 3 -12.44 -12.61 -12.48
CA ILE A 3 -12.03 -12.01 -11.20
C ILE A 3 -11.08 -12.92 -10.39
N ILE A 4 -11.29 -14.25 -10.38
CA ILE A 4 -10.43 -15.20 -9.64
C ILE A 4 -8.98 -15.23 -10.16
N LEU A 5 -8.77 -14.94 -11.45
CA LEU A 5 -7.43 -14.94 -12.07
C LEU A 5 -6.65 -13.66 -11.73
N GLU A 6 -7.33 -12.53 -11.58
CA GLU A 6 -6.75 -11.25 -11.17
C GLU A 6 -6.51 -11.17 -9.66
N ILE A 7 -7.36 -11.82 -8.86
CA ILE A 7 -7.16 -12.03 -7.42
C ILE A 7 -5.95 -12.93 -7.14
N LEU A 8 -5.76 -14.00 -7.94
CA LEU A 8 -4.55 -14.82 -7.87
C LEU A 8 -3.29 -14.04 -8.25
N LEU A 9 -3.38 -13.09 -9.20
CA LEU A 9 -2.27 -12.21 -9.54
C LEU A 9 -1.93 -11.23 -8.41
N LEU A 10 -2.92 -10.71 -7.67
CA LEU A 10 -2.67 -9.89 -6.47
C LEU A 10 -2.13 -10.70 -5.30
N ALA A 11 -2.58 -11.95 -5.12
CA ALA A 11 -1.95 -12.88 -4.19
C ALA A 11 -0.51 -13.22 -4.60
N VAL A 12 -0.19 -13.20 -5.90
CA VAL A 12 1.18 -13.27 -6.44
C VAL A 12 1.94 -11.96 -6.16
N PHE A 13 1.34 -10.78 -6.27
CA PHE A 13 1.98 -9.51 -5.85
C PHE A 13 2.22 -9.43 -4.34
N VAL A 14 1.39 -10.11 -3.54
CA VAL A 14 1.46 -10.12 -2.08
C VAL A 14 2.31 -11.27 -1.53
N PHE A 15 2.48 -12.38 -2.26
CA PHE A 15 3.20 -13.59 -1.79
C PHE A 15 4.26 -14.16 -2.75
N ALA A 16 4.52 -13.59 -3.93
CA ALA A 16 5.57 -14.13 -4.79
C ALA A 16 6.95 -13.68 -4.30
N GLU A 17 7.66 -14.64 -3.71
CA GLU A 17 9.10 -14.67 -3.45
C GLU A 17 9.96 -14.55 -4.75
N GLU A 18 9.69 -13.58 -5.64
CA GLU A 18 10.62 -13.24 -6.72
C GLU A 18 11.27 -11.88 -6.50
N GLU A 19 12.57 -11.84 -6.81
CA GLU A 19 13.62 -10.87 -6.48
C GLU A 19 13.38 -9.42 -6.95
N ASP A 20 12.20 -9.06 -7.44
CA ASP A 20 11.84 -7.73 -7.97
C ASP A 20 10.58 -7.17 -7.27
N ASN A 21 10.64 -7.26 -5.94
CA ASN A 21 9.70 -6.72 -4.96
C ASN A 21 9.59 -5.20 -5.08
N SER A 22 8.62 -4.68 -5.81
CA SER A 22 8.14 -3.35 -5.48
C SER A 22 6.62 -3.27 -5.49
N LEU A 23 6.07 -3.09 -4.29
CA LEU A 23 5.05 -2.08 -4.05
C LEU A 23 5.59 -0.72 -4.55
N SER A 24 5.86 -0.63 -5.85
CA SER A 24 6.32 0.60 -6.47
C SER A 24 5.19 1.60 -6.30
N PRO A 25 5.51 2.88 -6.10
CA PRO A 25 4.49 3.89 -6.00
C PRO A 25 3.55 3.90 -7.22
N GLY A 26 4.03 3.48 -8.40
CA GLY A 26 3.20 3.24 -9.59
C GLY A 26 2.14 2.14 -9.40
N ASN A 27 2.52 0.98 -8.85
CA ASN A 27 1.58 -0.12 -8.58
C ASN A 27 0.59 0.26 -7.47
N VAL A 28 1.04 0.96 -6.43
CA VAL A 28 0.19 1.45 -5.34
C VAL A 28 -0.82 2.47 -5.87
N LYS A 29 -0.36 3.46 -6.65
CA LYS A 29 -1.24 4.44 -7.32
C LYS A 29 -2.28 3.74 -8.19
N LYS A 30 -1.88 2.72 -8.95
CA LYS A 30 -2.80 1.94 -9.79
C LYS A 30 -3.93 1.32 -8.96
N VAL A 31 -3.59 0.58 -7.90
CA VAL A 31 -4.56 -0.07 -7.02
C VAL A 31 -5.46 0.93 -6.31
N LEU A 32 -4.91 2.07 -5.87
CA LEU A 32 -5.68 3.05 -5.12
C LEU A 32 -6.63 3.87 -6.01
N CYS A 33 -6.25 4.17 -7.25
CA CYS A 33 -6.88 5.24 -8.04
C CYS A 33 -7.66 4.77 -9.26
N GLU A 34 -7.42 3.56 -9.78
CA GLU A 34 -8.17 3.03 -10.93
C GLU A 34 -9.49 2.36 -10.48
N GLU A 35 -10.58 2.61 -11.22
CA GLU A 35 -11.93 2.09 -10.89
C GLU A 35 -11.98 0.56 -10.90
N ASP A 36 -11.19 -0.10 -11.76
CA ASP A 36 -11.10 -1.55 -11.86
C ASP A 36 -10.61 -2.21 -10.55
N TYR A 37 -9.99 -1.44 -9.65
CA TYR A 37 -9.50 -1.88 -8.36
C TYR A 37 -10.28 -1.31 -7.17
N ALA A 38 -11.46 -0.71 -7.38
CA ALA A 38 -12.20 -0.03 -6.30
C ALA A 38 -12.45 -0.91 -5.05
N GLU A 39 -12.86 -2.18 -5.24
CA GLU A 39 -13.08 -3.14 -4.13
C GLU A 39 -11.79 -3.42 -3.35
N ILE A 40 -10.66 -3.56 -4.04
CA ILE A 40 -9.36 -3.80 -3.42
C ILE A 40 -8.81 -2.53 -2.76
N SER A 41 -9.04 -1.37 -3.38
CA SER A 41 -8.71 -0.05 -2.83
C SER A 41 -9.41 0.16 -1.48
N GLU A 42 -10.71 -0.13 -1.40
CA GLU A 42 -11.48 -0.03 -0.15
C GLU A 42 -10.94 -0.98 0.93
N LEU A 43 -10.68 -2.24 0.59
CA LEU A 43 -10.12 -3.23 1.52
C LEU A 43 -8.71 -2.85 1.99
N ALA A 44 -7.86 -2.35 1.09
CA ALA A 44 -6.51 -1.92 1.42
C ALA A 44 -6.52 -0.73 2.40
N MET A 45 -7.44 0.22 2.20
CA MET A 45 -7.60 1.35 3.12
C MET A 45 -8.15 0.94 4.47
N GLU A 46 -9.16 0.08 4.52
CA GLU A 46 -9.67 -0.43 5.79
C GLU A 46 -8.57 -1.19 6.57
N CYS A 47 -7.75 -1.97 5.86
CA CYS A 47 -6.62 -2.66 6.46
C CYS A 47 -5.51 -1.70 6.92
N PHE A 48 -5.23 -0.63 6.17
CA PHE A 48 -4.25 0.39 6.54
C PHE A 48 -4.61 1.07 7.87
N GLU A 49 -5.91 1.35 8.11
CA GLU A 49 -6.37 1.93 9.38
C GLU A 49 -6.15 1.01 10.59
N THR A 50 -6.04 -0.30 10.35
CA THR A 50 -5.91 -1.31 11.42
C THR A 50 -4.46 -1.58 11.83
N VAL A 51 -3.49 -1.13 11.03
CA VAL A 51 -2.06 -1.34 11.28
C VAL A 51 -1.41 -0.10 11.88
N ASP A 52 -0.34 -0.31 12.64
CA ASP A 52 0.48 0.78 13.16
C ASP A 52 1.28 1.41 12.02
N HIS A 53 0.88 2.61 11.63
CA HIS A 53 1.55 3.44 10.63
C HIS A 53 2.19 4.68 11.27
N SER A 54 2.44 4.67 12.59
CA SER A 54 3.03 5.81 13.31
C SER A 54 4.40 6.23 12.76
N PHE A 55 5.16 5.31 12.18
CA PHE A 55 6.45 5.62 11.55
C PHE A 55 6.35 6.54 10.32
N TYR A 56 5.18 6.64 9.67
CA TYR A 56 4.96 7.60 8.59
C TYR A 56 5.06 9.05 9.07
N GLN A 57 4.72 9.31 10.34
CA GLN A 57 4.88 10.64 10.93
C GLN A 57 6.35 11.04 11.02
N ASP A 58 7.24 10.07 11.17
CA ASP A 58 8.68 10.30 11.22
C ASP A 58 9.29 10.48 9.82
N THR A 59 8.60 10.02 8.77
CA THR A 59 9.00 10.21 7.36
C THR A 59 8.22 11.32 6.64
N LYS A 60 7.39 12.10 7.35
CA LYS A 60 6.59 13.17 6.76
C LYS A 60 7.39 14.22 5.99
N ASP A 61 8.64 14.46 6.38
CA ASP A 61 9.51 15.43 5.70
C ASP A 61 9.91 14.96 4.29
N CYS A 62 9.73 13.67 3.99
CA CYS A 62 9.90 13.10 2.65
C CYS A 62 8.65 13.25 1.78
N PHE A 63 7.47 13.36 2.38
CA PHE A 63 6.21 13.51 1.68
C PHE A 63 5.78 14.97 1.69
N SER A 64 6.41 15.75 0.80
CA SER A 64 5.96 17.11 0.52
C SER A 64 4.48 17.08 0.16
N ASP A 65 3.66 17.86 0.88
CA ASP A 65 2.25 18.11 0.58
C ASP A 65 1.21 17.06 1.04
N VAL A 66 1.58 16.10 1.90
CA VAL A 66 0.56 15.33 2.65
C VAL A 66 -0.06 16.24 3.72
N GLU A 67 -1.19 16.85 3.40
CA GLU A 67 -1.88 17.80 4.30
C GLU A 67 -2.74 17.14 5.39
N GLY A 68 -2.87 15.81 5.39
CA GLY A 68 -3.77 15.09 6.29
C GLY A 68 -3.26 13.75 6.79
N GLU A 69 -3.86 13.28 7.89
CA GLU A 69 -3.47 12.05 8.60
C GLU A 69 -4.43 10.89 8.34
N THR A 70 -5.45 11.09 7.50
CA THR A 70 -6.43 10.05 7.20
C THR A 70 -6.00 9.19 6.01
N THR A 71 -6.51 7.96 5.97
CA THR A 71 -6.45 7.08 4.80
C THR A 71 -6.95 7.77 3.54
N GLU A 72 -8.04 8.56 3.63
CA GLU A 72 -8.57 9.27 2.47
C GLU A 72 -7.63 10.38 1.98
N ASP A 73 -6.95 11.09 2.88
CA ASP A 73 -5.92 12.06 2.51
C ASP A 73 -4.75 11.38 1.81
N LEU A 74 -4.32 10.22 2.32
CA LEU A 74 -3.28 9.40 1.68
C LEU A 74 -3.72 8.92 0.29
N LYS A 75 -4.98 8.49 0.12
CA LYS A 75 -5.54 8.14 -1.19
C LYS A 75 -5.42 9.30 -2.16
N ASN A 76 -5.92 10.46 -1.73
CA ASN A 76 -5.95 11.66 -2.54
C ASN A 76 -4.53 12.10 -2.91
N TYR A 77 -3.58 11.96 -1.99
CA TYR A 77 -2.17 12.21 -2.24
C TYR A 77 -1.62 11.33 -3.37
N TYR A 78 -1.73 10.00 -3.27
CA TYR A 78 -1.24 9.10 -4.32
C TYR A 78 -1.98 9.34 -5.65
N CYS A 79 -3.26 9.67 -5.63
CA CYS A 79 -4.03 9.91 -6.86
C CYS A 79 -3.73 11.25 -7.52
N SER A 80 -3.33 12.28 -6.76
CA SER A 80 -3.05 13.63 -7.28
C SER A 80 -1.61 13.86 -7.73
N HIS A 81 -0.65 13.01 -7.32
CA HIS A 81 0.76 13.18 -7.65
C HIS A 81 1.27 12.26 -8.77
N GLU A 82 2.25 12.71 -9.53
CA GLU A 82 2.88 11.92 -10.59
C GLU A 82 3.71 10.76 -10.01
N VAL A 83 3.79 9.65 -10.75
CA VAL A 83 4.54 8.45 -10.30
C VAL A 83 5.99 8.78 -9.98
N GLU A 84 6.66 9.58 -10.83
CA GLU A 84 8.05 9.98 -10.60
C GLU A 84 8.24 10.80 -9.31
N GLN A 85 7.21 11.54 -8.88
CA GLN A 85 7.27 12.26 -7.61
C GLN A 85 7.17 11.29 -6.45
N LEU A 86 6.16 10.41 -6.48
CA LEU A 86 5.96 9.39 -5.45
C LEU A 86 7.17 8.47 -5.30
N GLU A 87 7.86 8.13 -6.40
CA GLU A 87 9.12 7.37 -6.37
C GLU A 87 10.22 8.08 -5.59
N ARG A 88 10.41 9.39 -5.79
CA ARG A 88 11.43 10.17 -5.07
C ARG A 88 11.12 10.28 -3.58
N GLU A 89 9.84 10.47 -3.24
CA GLU A 89 9.40 10.64 -1.85
C GLU A 89 9.49 9.31 -1.08
N GLU A 90 9.14 8.19 -1.71
CA GLU A 90 9.35 6.84 -1.17
C GLU A 90 10.83 6.48 -1.02
N GLU A 91 11.69 6.89 -1.97
CA GLU A 91 13.14 6.70 -1.84
C GLU A 91 13.71 7.49 -0.66
N CYS A 92 13.22 8.72 -0.43
CA CYS A 92 13.57 9.51 0.74
C CYS A 92 13.13 8.81 2.03
N ALA A 93 11.88 8.37 2.11
CA ALA A 93 11.32 7.71 3.29
C ALA A 93 12.06 6.40 3.61
N THR A 94 12.38 5.62 2.57
CA THR A 94 13.14 4.37 2.70
C THR A 94 14.54 4.63 3.25
N LYS A 95 15.27 5.61 2.69
CA LYS A 95 16.59 6.00 3.21
C LYS A 95 16.53 6.45 4.65
N TRP A 96 15.53 7.27 5.01
CA TRP A 96 15.36 7.72 6.39
C TRP A 96 15.18 6.54 7.35
N LEU A 97 14.37 5.55 6.98
CA LEU A 97 14.13 4.36 7.81
C LEU A 97 15.35 3.45 7.91
N GLU A 98 16.12 3.29 6.83
CA GLU A 98 17.40 2.58 6.86
C GLU A 98 18.41 3.27 7.79
N GLU A 99 18.53 4.59 7.70
CA GLU A 99 19.43 5.40 8.53
C GLU A 99 19.04 5.42 10.02
N ASN A 100 17.80 5.08 10.35
CA ASN A 100 17.27 5.06 11.71
C ASN A 100 16.99 3.65 12.26
N ASP A 101 17.49 2.58 11.61
CA ASP A 101 17.28 1.18 12.01
C ASP A 101 15.79 0.75 12.07
N ARG A 102 14.94 1.33 11.22
CA ARG A 102 13.49 1.09 11.15
C ARG A 102 13.00 0.45 9.85
N GLY A 103 13.91 -0.04 9.01
CA GLY A 103 13.54 -0.72 7.76
C GLY A 103 12.60 -1.92 7.95
N GLU A 104 12.70 -2.61 9.09
CA GLU A 104 11.80 -3.72 9.44
C GLU A 104 10.35 -3.29 9.70
N ASP A 105 10.13 -2.06 10.19
CA ASP A 105 8.79 -1.55 10.50
C ASP A 105 7.94 -1.44 9.22
N ILE A 106 8.53 -0.94 8.11
CA ILE A 106 7.87 -0.88 6.81
C ILE A 106 7.51 -2.27 6.29
N MET A 107 8.45 -3.21 6.35
CA MET A 107 8.23 -4.57 5.84
C MET A 107 7.12 -5.26 6.62
N LYS A 108 7.11 -5.07 7.95
CA LYS A 108 6.07 -5.60 8.83
C LYS A 108 4.70 -4.99 8.51
N MET A 109 4.60 -3.66 8.39
CA MET A 109 3.34 -2.99 8.06
C MET A 109 2.81 -3.46 6.70
N LYS A 110 3.65 -3.48 5.66
CA LYS A 110 3.28 -3.94 4.31
C LYS A 110 2.72 -5.36 4.35
N LYS A 111 3.37 -6.25 5.12
CA LYS A 111 2.92 -7.64 5.32
C LYS A 111 1.59 -7.73 6.06
N GLU A 112 1.38 -6.92 7.10
CA GLU A 112 0.14 -6.94 7.87
C GLU A 112 -1.06 -6.44 7.04
N ILE A 113 -0.88 -5.37 6.26
CA ILE A 113 -1.91 -4.88 5.32
C ILE A 113 -2.26 -5.96 4.30
N ALA A 114 -1.23 -6.55 3.68
CA ALA A 114 -1.38 -7.65 2.74
C ALA A 114 -2.23 -8.79 3.31
N LEU A 115 -1.84 -9.30 4.48
CA LEU A 115 -2.56 -10.39 5.15
C LEU A 115 -4.00 -10.03 5.48
N CYS A 116 -4.25 -8.79 5.92
CA CYS A 116 -5.59 -8.29 6.20
C CYS A 116 -6.47 -8.26 4.94
N VAL A 117 -5.96 -7.77 3.81
CA VAL A 117 -6.70 -7.72 2.55
C VAL A 117 -7.09 -9.13 2.11
N ILE A 118 -6.15 -10.08 2.17
CA ILE A 118 -6.40 -11.47 1.80
C ILE A 118 -7.45 -12.12 2.70
N ASP A 119 -7.40 -11.88 4.02
CA ASP A 119 -8.37 -12.46 4.96
C ASP A 119 -9.78 -11.92 4.70
N LYS A 120 -9.91 -10.62 4.41
CA LYS A 120 -11.19 -9.99 4.08
C LYS A 120 -11.75 -10.51 2.76
N MET A 121 -10.93 -10.59 1.71
CA MET A 121 -11.36 -11.15 0.41
C MET A 121 -11.86 -12.59 0.55
N ASN A 122 -11.14 -13.44 1.28
CA ASN A 122 -11.55 -14.83 1.53
C ASN A 122 -12.81 -14.94 2.40
N SER A 123 -13.06 -13.97 3.28
CA SER A 123 -14.24 -13.92 4.13
C SER A 123 -15.49 -13.48 3.38
N GLU A 124 -15.34 -12.60 2.38
CA GLU A 124 -16.44 -12.16 1.52
C GLU A 124 -16.85 -13.23 0.49
N GLU A 125 -15.89 -13.98 -0.06
CA GLU A 125 -16.21 -15.13 -0.92
C GLU A 125 -17.00 -16.22 -0.18
N LYS A 126 -16.75 -16.43 1.12
CA LYS A 126 -17.52 -17.40 1.93
C LYS A 126 -18.96 -16.94 2.24
N ARG A 127 -19.30 -15.67 2.01
CA ARG A 127 -20.63 -15.10 2.26
C ARG A 127 -21.50 -15.01 1.00
N LYS A 128 -20.92 -15.15 -0.21
CA LYS A 128 -21.64 -15.20 -1.49
C LYS A 128 -21.98 -16.64 -1.87
#